data_AF-A0A7Z9Y4N2-F1
#
_entry.id   AF-A0A7Z9Y4N2-F1
#
_cell.length_a   1.000
_cell.length_b   1.000
_cell.length_c   1.000
_cell.angle_alpha   90.00
_cell.angle_beta   90.00
_cell.angle_gamma   90.00
#
_symmetry.space_group_name_H-M   'P 1'
#
loop_
_entity.id
_entity.type
_entity.pdbx_description
1 polymer ?
#
loop_
_entity_poly.entity_id
_entity_poly.type
_entity_poly.pdbx_seq_one_letter_code
_entity_poly.pdbx_strand_id
1 'polypeptide(L)'
;MTAEQKILANEREKSESGAPSGRHTAVWFILGLYLLITIAYGLINPLFEAPDEIWHYFTAQYIAETRELPYVAEEPDLWLSQEAAQPPLYYLLSALLITPVDTADARQEVWPNPLAYPGDASLQANINQFIHSPREMWPWDGYVLAAHLLRLFSTLLGLGTLLCVYGSGRLLWPNDTRKALLAMALVAFLPQFNFLHASISNDPLIIFL
;
A
#
# COMPACT_ATOMS: atom_id res chain seq x y z
N MET A 1 23.88 -27.44 -49.77
CA MET A 1 23.34 -26.14 -49.30
C MET A 1 24.14 -25.02 -49.91
N THR A 2 23.50 -24.16 -50.70
CA THR A 2 24.12 -22.99 -51.35
C THR A 2 24.39 -21.88 -50.32
N ALA A 3 25.30 -20.95 -50.64
CA ALA A 3 25.65 -19.83 -49.74
C ALA A 3 24.43 -18.98 -49.35
N GLU A 4 23.46 -18.80 -50.26
CA GLU A 4 22.19 -18.11 -49.99
C GLU A 4 21.31 -18.86 -48.98
N GLN A 5 21.29 -20.20 -49.02
CA GLN A 5 20.53 -21.00 -48.05
C GLN A 5 21.11 -20.89 -46.64
N LYS A 6 22.43 -20.68 -46.51
CA LYS A 6 23.08 -20.40 -45.22
C LYS A 6 22.76 -19.00 -44.70
N ILE A 7 22.70 -18.00 -45.58
CA ILE A 7 22.35 -16.62 -45.19
C ILE A 7 20.90 -16.55 -44.73
N LEU A 8 19.97 -17.15 -45.48
CA LEU A 8 18.55 -17.20 -45.11
C LEU A 8 18.28 -18.04 -43.85
N ALA A 9 19.06 -19.10 -43.62
CA ALA A 9 18.99 -19.88 -42.38
C ALA A 9 19.52 -19.07 -41.18
N ASN A 10 20.60 -18.31 -41.35
CA ASN A 10 21.20 -17.49 -40.29
C ASN A 10 20.33 -16.25 -39.96
N GLU A 11 19.61 -15.70 -40.95
CA GLU A 11 18.61 -14.65 -40.73
C GLU A 11 17.34 -15.17 -40.05
N ARG A 12 16.91 -16.40 -40.35
CA ARG A 12 15.83 -17.07 -39.61
C ARG A 12 16.25 -17.42 -38.18
N GLU A 13 17.48 -17.90 -37.96
CA GLU A 13 18.01 -18.16 -36.61
C GLU A 13 18.14 -16.88 -35.77
N LYS A 14 18.51 -15.73 -36.36
CA LYS A 14 18.51 -14.43 -35.68
C LYS A 14 17.10 -13.90 -35.40
N SER A 15 16.11 -14.27 -36.21
CA SER A 15 14.69 -13.95 -35.98
C SER A 15 14.05 -14.90 -34.96
N GLU A 16 14.55 -16.12 -34.82
CA GLU A 16 14.04 -17.17 -33.92
C GLU A 16 14.83 -17.28 -32.60
N SER A 17 16.00 -16.65 -32.48
CA SER A 17 16.70 -16.44 -31.20
C SER A 17 15.91 -15.44 -30.36
N GLY A 18 14.89 -15.95 -29.68
CA GLY A 18 13.95 -15.19 -28.89
C GLY A 18 14.65 -14.25 -27.90
N ALA A 19 14.43 -12.95 -28.11
CA ALA A 19 14.52 -11.97 -27.03
C ALA A 19 13.11 -11.43 -26.69
N PRO A 20 12.29 -12.15 -25.90
CA PRO A 20 11.17 -11.54 -25.18
C PRO A 20 11.53 -11.14 -23.73
N SER A 21 12.77 -11.30 -23.26
CA SER A 21 13.08 -11.18 -21.82
C SER A 21 13.06 -9.76 -21.26
N GLY A 22 13.63 -8.77 -21.97
CA GLY A 22 13.87 -7.44 -21.41
C GLY A 22 12.62 -6.67 -20.96
N ARG A 23 11.46 -6.93 -21.58
CA ARG A 23 10.20 -6.23 -21.23
C ARG A 23 9.58 -6.77 -19.95
N HIS A 24 9.63 -8.08 -19.75
CA HIS A 24 9.20 -8.69 -18.48
C HIS A 24 10.17 -8.32 -17.36
N THR A 25 11.47 -8.26 -17.65
CA THR A 25 12.47 -7.74 -16.70
C THR A 25 12.17 -6.31 -16.29
N ALA A 26 11.75 -5.43 -17.21
CA ALA A 26 11.40 -4.04 -16.88
C ALA A 26 10.19 -3.94 -15.95
N VAL A 27 9.13 -4.74 -16.15
CA VAL A 27 7.97 -4.77 -15.25
C VAL A 27 8.41 -5.17 -13.84
N TRP A 28 9.14 -6.28 -13.71
CA TRP A 28 9.62 -6.76 -12.42
C TRP A 28 10.56 -5.78 -11.73
N PHE A 29 11.38 -5.06 -12.52
CA PHE A 29 12.25 -4.01 -11.98
C PHE A 29 11.44 -2.85 -11.42
N ILE A 30 10.42 -2.36 -12.14
CA ILE A 30 9.54 -1.27 -11.65
C ILE A 30 8.81 -1.72 -10.38
N LEU A 31 8.25 -2.94 -10.36
CA LEU A 31 7.59 -3.48 -9.17
C LEU A 31 8.54 -3.64 -7.99
N GLY A 32 9.76 -4.12 -8.23
CA GLY A 32 10.78 -4.25 -7.19
C GLY A 32 11.16 -2.91 -6.57
N LEU A 33 11.32 -1.86 -7.39
CA LEU A 33 11.57 -0.51 -6.90
C LEU A 33 10.36 0.07 -6.15
N TYR A 34 9.14 -0.12 -6.66
CA TYR A 34 7.92 0.29 -5.97
C TYR A 34 7.82 -0.36 -4.59
N LEU A 35 8.01 -1.68 -4.49
CA LEU A 35 7.99 -2.39 -3.22
C LEU A 35 9.06 -1.86 -2.27
N LEU A 36 10.29 -1.67 -2.75
CA LEU A 36 11.37 -1.13 -1.93
C LEU A 36 11.02 0.25 -1.36
N ILE A 37 10.54 1.16 -2.21
CA ILE A 37 10.20 2.52 -1.82
C ILE A 37 8.98 2.55 -0.89
N THR A 38 7.91 1.83 -1.23
CA THR A 38 6.65 1.84 -0.48
C THR A 38 6.81 1.17 0.89
N ILE A 39 7.51 0.04 0.94
CA ILE A 39 7.85 -0.60 2.23
C ILE A 39 8.73 0.35 3.05
N ALA A 40 9.73 1.00 2.45
CA ALA A 40 10.55 1.98 3.18
C ALA A 40 9.70 3.12 3.76
N TYR A 41 8.74 3.67 3.02
CA TYR A 41 7.77 4.63 3.56
C TYR A 41 7.00 4.04 4.75
N GLY A 42 6.49 2.82 4.64
CA GLY A 42 5.72 2.16 5.68
C GLY A 42 6.53 1.77 6.92
N LEU A 43 7.86 1.76 6.84
CA LEU A 43 8.78 1.52 7.96
C LEU A 43 9.28 2.81 8.60
N ILE A 44 9.51 3.85 7.79
CA ILE A 44 10.11 5.12 8.23
C ILE A 44 9.04 6.07 8.78
N ASN A 45 7.86 6.12 8.18
CA ASN A 45 6.77 6.93 8.69
C ASN A 45 6.32 6.36 10.04
N PRO A 46 6.35 7.13 11.14
CA PRO A 46 5.88 6.64 12.43
C PRO A 46 4.44 6.13 12.34
N LEU A 47 4.07 5.17 13.19
CA LEU A 47 2.73 4.59 13.14
C LEU A 47 1.68 5.67 13.44
N PHE A 48 0.59 5.66 12.67
CA PHE A 48 -0.57 6.53 12.86
C PHE A 48 -0.37 8.01 12.51
N GLU A 49 0.79 8.42 12.02
CA GLU A 49 1.04 9.79 11.56
C GLU A 49 0.54 10.05 10.12
N ALA A 50 0.26 9.00 9.34
CA ALA A 50 -0.40 9.17 8.07
C ALA A 50 -1.87 9.63 8.28
N PRO A 51 -2.43 10.44 7.36
CA PRO A 51 -3.81 10.92 7.49
C PRO A 51 -4.79 9.79 7.77
N ASP A 52 -5.60 9.96 8.81
CA ASP A 52 -6.70 9.08 9.22
C ASP A 52 -6.31 7.61 9.53
N GLU A 53 -5.01 7.30 9.53
CA GLU A 53 -4.47 5.94 9.63
C GLU A 53 -4.91 5.22 10.91
N ILE A 54 -4.96 5.99 12.01
CA ILE A 54 -5.44 5.51 13.30
C ILE A 54 -6.89 5.02 13.23
N TRP A 55 -7.78 5.79 12.59
CA TRP A 55 -9.20 5.48 12.54
C TRP A 55 -9.46 4.26 11.67
N HIS A 56 -8.70 4.10 10.58
CA HIS A 56 -8.76 2.89 9.77
C HIS A 56 -8.27 1.65 10.53
N TYR A 57 -7.17 1.77 11.27
CA TYR A 57 -6.65 0.69 12.11
C TYR A 57 -7.66 0.25 13.16
N PHE A 58 -8.20 1.18 13.95
CA PHE A 58 -9.13 0.85 15.04
C PHE A 58 -10.49 0.37 14.54
N THR A 59 -10.90 0.78 13.34
CA THR A 59 -12.08 0.21 12.67
C THR A 59 -11.86 -1.26 12.30
N ALA A 60 -10.69 -1.60 11.75
CA ALA A 60 -10.34 -2.99 11.47
C ALA A 60 -10.18 -3.82 12.75
N GLN A 61 -9.55 -3.25 13.78
CA GLN A 61 -9.37 -3.88 15.10
C GLN A 61 -10.71 -4.17 15.77
N TYR A 62 -11.63 -3.20 15.77
CA TYR A 62 -12.98 -3.37 16.33
C TYR A 62 -13.69 -4.57 15.71
N ILE A 63 -13.63 -4.70 14.38
CA ILE A 63 -14.22 -5.85 13.67
C ILE A 63 -13.51 -7.15 14.04
N ALA A 64 -12.17 -7.13 14.15
CA ALA A 64 -11.39 -8.32 14.51
C ALA A 64 -11.72 -8.83 15.93
N GLU A 65 -11.92 -7.92 16.89
CA GLU A 65 -12.22 -8.23 18.29
C GLU A 65 -13.68 -8.61 18.51
N THR A 66 -14.62 -7.84 17.94
CA THR A 66 -16.06 -8.01 18.21
C THR A 66 -16.75 -8.95 17.24
N ARG A 67 -16.19 -9.11 16.02
CA ARG A 67 -16.85 -9.74 14.86
C ARG A 67 -18.14 -9.04 14.42
N GLU A 68 -18.30 -7.77 14.78
CA GLU A 68 -19.45 -6.94 14.42
C GLU A 68 -18.99 -5.79 13.52
N LEU A 69 -19.90 -5.30 12.67
CA LEU A 69 -19.65 -4.10 11.89
C LEU A 69 -19.84 -2.87 12.79
N PRO A 70 -18.98 -1.85 12.66
CA PRO A 70 -19.17 -0.60 13.38
C PRO A 70 -20.44 0.10 12.88
N TYR A 71 -21.02 0.93 13.74
CA TYR A 71 -22.16 1.77 13.42
C TYR A 71 -21.94 3.18 13.96
N VAL A 72 -22.59 4.17 13.33
CA VAL A 72 -22.55 5.56 13.80
C VAL A 72 -23.52 5.71 14.97
N ALA A 73 -23.00 6.04 16.15
CA ALA A 73 -23.77 6.28 17.36
C ALA A 73 -23.89 7.78 17.67
N GLU A 74 -24.86 8.16 18.52
CA GLU A 74 -25.02 9.56 18.99
C GLU A 74 -23.78 10.03 19.78
N GLU A 75 -23.25 9.16 20.65
CA GLU A 75 -21.94 9.32 21.27
C GLU A 75 -20.91 8.53 20.46
N PRO A 76 -20.11 9.18 19.59
CA PRO A 76 -19.21 8.47 18.69
C PRO A 76 -17.99 7.89 19.43
N ASP A 77 -17.57 6.68 19.01
CA ASP A 77 -16.26 6.16 19.42
C ASP A 77 -15.15 6.94 18.68
N LEU A 78 -14.41 7.76 19.42
CA LEU A 78 -13.36 8.62 18.89
C LEU A 78 -12.21 7.85 18.22
N TRP A 79 -12.04 6.56 18.54
CA TRP A 79 -11.02 5.72 17.91
C TRP A 79 -11.40 5.25 16.51
N LEU A 80 -12.70 5.12 16.23
CA LEU A 80 -13.19 4.79 14.88
C LEU A 80 -13.53 6.05 14.08
N SER A 81 -14.00 7.10 14.77
CA SER A 81 -14.35 8.39 14.17
C SER A 81 -15.28 8.20 12.96
N GLN A 82 -15.11 9.01 11.91
CA GLN A 82 -15.87 8.95 10.67
C GLN A 82 -15.68 7.62 9.90
N GLU A 83 -14.60 6.87 10.14
CA GLU A 83 -14.32 5.63 9.42
C GLU A 83 -15.30 4.50 9.77
N ALA A 84 -15.99 4.60 10.91
CA ALA A 84 -17.12 3.74 11.28
C ALA A 84 -18.27 3.76 10.24
N ALA A 85 -18.41 4.84 9.47
CA ALA A 85 -19.48 5.01 8.50
C ALA A 85 -19.12 4.50 7.09
N GLN A 86 -17.86 4.15 6.86
CA GLN A 86 -17.36 3.81 5.53
C GLN A 86 -17.77 2.39 5.08
N PRO A 87 -17.76 2.11 3.76
CA PRO A 87 -18.04 0.78 3.24
C PRO A 87 -17.12 -0.30 3.87
N PRO A 88 -17.67 -1.47 4.26
CA PRO A 88 -16.98 -2.37 5.19
C PRO A 88 -15.88 -3.22 4.56
N LEU A 89 -15.77 -3.29 3.23
CA LEU A 89 -14.93 -4.31 2.56
C LEU A 89 -13.46 -4.22 2.96
N TYR A 90 -12.87 -3.02 2.96
CA TYR A 90 -11.48 -2.83 3.37
C TYR A 90 -11.25 -3.28 4.82
N TYR A 91 -12.15 -2.91 5.73
CA TYR A 91 -12.03 -3.21 7.14
C TYR A 91 -12.25 -4.69 7.44
N LEU A 92 -13.15 -5.37 6.73
CA LEU A 92 -13.35 -6.82 6.85
C LEU A 92 -12.11 -7.60 6.42
N LEU A 93 -11.48 -7.22 5.30
CA LEU A 93 -10.24 -7.84 4.84
C LEU A 93 -9.09 -7.57 5.82
N SER A 94 -8.98 -6.32 6.29
CA SER A 94 -7.96 -5.92 7.26
C SER A 94 -8.13 -6.66 8.59
N ALA A 95 -9.36 -6.74 9.10
CA ALA A 95 -9.69 -7.48 10.33
C ALA A 95 -9.29 -8.96 10.22
N LEU A 96 -9.57 -9.60 9.08
CA LEU A 96 -9.17 -10.99 8.84
C LEU A 96 -7.65 -11.19 8.94
N LEU A 97 -6.86 -10.24 8.44
CA LEU A 97 -5.40 -10.30 8.49
C LEU A 97 -4.85 -10.15 9.92
N ILE A 98 -5.49 -9.33 10.75
CA ILE A 98 -5.00 -9.04 12.11
C ILE A 98 -5.67 -9.87 13.21
N THR A 99 -6.75 -10.62 12.91
CA THR A 99 -7.45 -11.52 13.86
C THR A 99 -6.50 -12.46 14.63
N PRO A 100 -5.41 -13.00 14.05
CA PRO A 100 -4.48 -13.86 14.79
C PRO A 100 -3.54 -13.13 15.76
N VAL A 101 -3.52 -11.79 15.75
CA VAL A 101 -2.61 -10.95 16.54
C VAL A 101 -3.33 -10.41 17.77
N ASP A 102 -2.72 -10.52 18.95
CA ASP A 102 -3.27 -9.93 20.17
C ASP A 102 -3.07 -8.41 20.17
N THR A 103 -4.15 -7.65 20.00
CA THR A 103 -4.12 -6.18 19.89
C THR A 103 -4.89 -5.49 21.01
N ALA A 104 -5.29 -6.21 22.06
CA ALA A 104 -6.23 -5.72 23.07
C ALA A 104 -5.74 -4.47 23.84
N ASP A 105 -4.42 -4.27 23.92
CA ASP A 105 -3.80 -3.14 24.60
C ASP A 105 -3.62 -1.89 23.71
N ALA A 106 -3.95 -1.95 22.42
CA ALA A 106 -3.67 -0.88 21.46
C ALA A 106 -4.17 0.51 21.92
N ARG A 107 -5.41 0.62 22.41
CA ARG A 107 -5.98 1.90 22.88
C ARG A 107 -5.31 2.46 24.14
N GLN A 108 -4.64 1.61 24.92
CA GLN A 108 -3.94 2.00 26.15
C GLN A 108 -2.51 2.43 25.86
N GLU A 109 -1.92 1.89 24.79
CA GLU A 109 -0.51 2.10 24.41
C GLU A 109 -0.33 3.20 23.36
N VAL A 110 -1.36 3.50 22.55
CA VAL A 110 -1.34 4.62 21.60
C VAL A 110 -1.71 5.91 22.31
N TRP A 111 -0.77 6.86 22.36
CA TRP A 111 -0.93 8.08 23.14
C TRP A 111 -1.02 9.31 22.22
N PRO A 112 -2.19 9.94 22.08
CA PRO A 112 -2.31 11.22 21.39
C PRO A 112 -1.41 12.26 22.04
N ASN A 113 -0.74 13.05 21.21
CA ASN A 113 0.13 14.12 21.68
C ASN A 113 -0.70 15.37 22.00
N PRO A 114 -0.77 15.81 23.27
CA PRO A 114 -1.57 16.98 23.65
C PRO A 114 -1.02 18.30 23.10
N LEU A 115 0.20 18.30 22.55
CA LEU A 115 0.83 19.45 21.93
C LEU A 115 0.73 19.42 20.39
N ALA A 116 0.04 18.43 19.82
CA ALA A 116 -0.25 18.39 18.39
C ALA A 116 -1.49 19.22 18.08
N TYR A 117 -1.36 20.09 17.07
CA TYR A 117 -2.46 20.91 16.55
C TYR A 117 -2.49 20.80 15.02
N PRO A 118 -2.88 19.64 14.48
CA PRO A 118 -2.94 19.44 13.04
C PRO A 118 -3.89 20.44 12.39
N GLY A 119 -3.44 21.08 11.31
CA GLY A 119 -4.22 22.05 10.55
C GLY A 119 -4.03 23.52 10.93
N ASP A 120 -3.35 23.83 12.04
CA ASP A 120 -3.01 25.22 12.41
C ASP A 120 -1.50 25.48 12.31
N ALA A 121 -1.06 25.94 11.15
CA ALA A 121 0.34 26.27 10.89
C ALA A 121 0.81 27.57 11.59
N SER A 122 -0.08 28.31 12.26
CA SER A 122 0.28 29.52 13.01
C SER A 122 0.81 29.23 14.41
N LEU A 123 0.50 28.05 14.96
CA LEU A 123 0.92 27.62 16.27
C LEU A 123 2.30 26.97 16.21
N GLN A 124 3.14 27.26 17.20
CA GLN A 124 4.34 26.48 17.45
C GLN A 124 3.94 25.18 18.17
N ALA A 125 3.37 24.26 17.40
CA ALA A 125 2.89 22.96 17.86
C ALA A 125 3.89 21.85 17.52
N ASN A 126 3.76 20.72 18.20
CA ASN A 126 4.45 19.51 17.78
C ASN A 126 3.82 19.00 16.48
N ILE A 127 4.66 18.55 15.54
CA ILE A 127 4.21 18.00 14.26
C ILE A 127 3.69 16.57 14.37
N ASN A 128 4.16 15.80 15.36
CA ASN A 128 3.71 14.44 15.60
C ASN A 128 2.39 14.46 16.34
N GLN A 129 1.38 13.82 15.77
CA GLN A 129 0.07 13.62 16.36
C GLN A 129 0.09 12.63 17.53
N PHE A 130 1.06 11.73 17.57
CA PHE A 130 1.19 10.71 18.62
C PHE A 130 2.55 10.75 19.32
N ILE A 131 2.57 10.23 20.55
CA ILE A 131 3.80 10.01 21.32
C ILE A 131 4.32 8.61 20.99
N HIS A 132 5.44 8.55 20.26
CA HIS A 132 6.07 7.28 19.90
C HIS A 132 6.97 6.77 21.01
N SER A 133 6.77 5.50 21.39
CA SER A 133 7.59 4.82 22.39
C SER A 133 8.54 3.81 21.74
N PRO A 134 9.60 3.34 22.44
CA PRO A 134 10.47 2.28 21.95
C PRO A 134 9.74 0.96 21.60
N ARG A 135 8.47 0.79 22.02
CA ARG A 135 7.64 -0.37 21.68
C ARG A 135 7.37 -0.50 20.18
N GLU A 136 7.44 0.59 19.44
CA GLU A 136 7.30 0.60 17.97
C GLU A 136 8.56 0.09 17.25
N MET A 137 9.67 -0.12 17.97
CA MET A 137 10.90 -0.64 17.39
C MET A 137 10.82 -2.15 17.16
N TRP A 138 11.57 -2.63 16.17
CA TRP A 138 11.71 -4.06 15.90
C TRP A 138 12.36 -4.81 17.08
N PRO A 139 11.91 -6.03 17.45
CA PRO A 139 10.86 -6.83 16.81
C PRO A 139 9.44 -6.39 17.18
N TRP A 140 8.56 -6.30 16.18
CA TRP A 140 7.18 -5.87 16.39
C TRP A 140 6.33 -6.98 17.01
N ASP A 141 5.45 -6.58 17.91
CA ASP A 141 4.44 -7.42 18.54
C ASP A 141 3.14 -6.63 18.74
N GLY A 142 2.05 -7.34 19.00
CA GLY A 142 0.72 -6.80 19.25
C GLY A 142 0.24 -5.79 18.19
N TYR A 143 -0.25 -4.62 18.63
CA TYR A 143 -0.80 -3.60 17.72
C TYR A 143 0.21 -3.09 16.69
N VAL A 144 1.51 -3.05 17.03
CA VAL A 144 2.58 -2.60 16.13
C VAL A 144 2.74 -3.60 14.98
N LEU A 145 2.75 -4.90 15.29
CA LEU A 145 2.78 -5.95 14.27
C LEU A 145 1.53 -5.88 13.38
N ALA A 146 0.36 -5.76 13.97
CA ALA A 146 -0.91 -5.64 13.24
C ALA A 146 -0.90 -4.42 12.29
N ALA A 147 -0.42 -3.26 12.75
CA ALA A 147 -0.33 -2.06 11.93
C ALA A 147 0.62 -2.25 10.72
N HIS A 148 1.81 -2.84 10.93
CA HIS A 148 2.73 -3.12 9.82
C HIS A 148 2.19 -4.18 8.84
N LEU A 149 1.42 -5.17 9.31
CA LEU A 149 0.73 -6.12 8.43
C LEU A 149 -0.29 -5.41 7.53
N LEU A 150 -1.04 -4.45 8.07
CA LEU A 150 -2.00 -3.66 7.30
C LEU A 150 -1.32 -2.70 6.32
N ARG A 151 -0.21 -2.06 6.70
CA ARG A 151 0.61 -1.27 5.75
C ARG A 151 1.15 -2.12 4.61
N LEU A 152 1.60 -3.34 4.90
CA LEU A 152 2.02 -4.30 3.87
C LEU A 152 0.84 -4.70 2.97
N PHE A 153 -0.36 -4.90 3.53
CA PHE A 153 -1.56 -5.15 2.75
C PHE A 153 -1.87 -4.01 1.77
N SER A 154 -1.87 -2.75 2.23
CA SER A 154 -1.99 -1.57 1.35
C SER A 154 -0.93 -1.55 0.24
N THR A 155 0.31 -1.93 0.56
CA THR A 155 1.41 -1.98 -0.41
C THR A 155 1.13 -3.01 -1.50
N LEU A 156 0.60 -4.18 -1.14
CA LEU A 156 0.24 -5.25 -2.08
C LEU A 156 -0.94 -4.86 -2.97
N LEU A 157 -1.91 -4.11 -2.45
CA LEU A 157 -2.99 -3.54 -3.27
C LEU A 157 -2.44 -2.61 -4.34
N GLY A 158 -1.48 -1.74 -3.99
CA GLY A 158 -0.84 -0.86 -4.97
C GLY A 158 -0.01 -1.62 -6.02
N LEU A 159 0.62 -2.75 -5.64
CA LEU A 159 1.24 -3.65 -6.61
C LEU A 159 0.21 -4.19 -7.60
N GLY A 160 -0.96 -4.60 -7.11
CA GLY A 160 -2.11 -5.00 -7.94
C GLY A 160 -2.54 -3.88 -8.89
N THR A 161 -2.68 -2.65 -8.40
CA THR A 161 -3.02 -1.47 -9.21
C THR A 161 -2.02 -1.25 -10.33
N LEU A 162 -0.71 -1.35 -10.06
CA LEU A 162 0.33 -1.19 -11.08
C LEU A 162 0.24 -2.27 -12.18
N LEU A 163 -0.10 -3.51 -11.81
CA LEU A 163 -0.35 -4.58 -12.78
C LEU A 163 -1.59 -4.27 -13.64
N CYS A 164 -2.67 -3.75 -13.04
CA CYS A 164 -3.87 -3.32 -13.75
C CYS A 164 -3.58 -2.15 -14.71
N VAL A 165 -2.77 -1.17 -14.31
CA VAL A 165 -2.33 -0.05 -15.16
C VAL A 165 -1.51 -0.56 -16.34
N TYR A 166 -0.55 -1.46 -16.09
CA TYR A 166 0.22 -2.08 -17.15
C TYR A 166 -0.67 -2.88 -18.11
N GLY A 167 -1.57 -3.71 -17.58
CA GLY A 167 -2.54 -4.49 -18.36
C GLY A 167 -3.43 -3.61 -19.25
N SER A 168 -3.98 -2.54 -18.68
CA SER A 168 -4.77 -1.53 -19.40
C SER A 168 -3.95 -0.87 -20.52
N GLY A 169 -2.71 -0.50 -20.24
CA GLY A 169 -1.80 0.05 -21.26
C GLY A 169 -1.50 -0.94 -22.39
N ARG A 170 -1.42 -2.25 -22.10
CA ARG A 170 -1.24 -3.30 -23.11
C ARG A 170 -2.48 -3.48 -23.99
N LEU A 171 -3.67 -3.23 -23.46
CA LEU A 171 -4.92 -3.25 -24.22
C LEU A 171 -5.06 -2.02 -25.13
N LEU A 172 -4.72 -0.82 -24.63
CA LEU A 172 -4.83 0.43 -25.38
C LEU A 172 -3.75 0.59 -26.45
N TRP A 173 -2.52 0.13 -26.18
CA TRP A 173 -1.39 0.22 -27.11
C TRP A 173 -0.77 -1.16 -27.36
N PRO A 174 -1.47 -2.07 -28.06
CA PRO A 174 -1.02 -3.45 -28.26
C PRO A 174 0.34 -3.54 -28.97
N ASN A 175 0.62 -2.58 -29.86
CA ASN A 175 1.85 -2.54 -30.65
C ASN A 175 2.99 -1.73 -30.00
N ASP A 176 2.74 -1.02 -28.90
CA ASP A 176 3.76 -0.18 -28.23
C ASP A 176 3.77 -0.37 -26.71
N THR A 177 4.37 -1.48 -26.28
CA THR A 177 4.52 -1.83 -24.85
C THR A 177 5.28 -0.78 -24.04
N ARG A 178 6.07 0.10 -24.67
CA ARG A 178 6.79 1.16 -23.96
C ARG A 178 5.83 2.17 -23.34
N LYS A 179 4.68 2.43 -23.96
CA LYS A 179 3.64 3.31 -23.40
C LYS A 179 2.99 2.69 -22.16
N ALA A 180 2.74 1.39 -22.18
CA ALA A 180 2.25 0.66 -21.01
C ALA A 180 3.26 0.68 -19.85
N LEU A 181 4.55 0.44 -20.15
CA LEU A 181 5.63 0.55 -19.16
C LEU A 181 5.77 1.97 -18.61
N LEU A 182 5.69 2.99 -19.47
CA LEU A 182 5.75 4.39 -19.06
C LEU A 182 4.58 4.75 -18.16
N ALA A 183 3.35 4.35 -18.49
CA ALA A 183 2.18 4.60 -17.66
C ALA A 183 2.33 3.97 -16.27
N MET A 184 2.74 2.70 -16.21
CA MET A 184 3.01 2.00 -14.96
C MET A 184 4.13 2.68 -14.16
N ALA A 185 5.24 3.03 -14.80
CA ALA A 185 6.37 3.67 -14.14
C ALA A 185 6.01 5.05 -13.59
N LEU A 186 5.24 5.85 -14.35
CA LEU A 186 4.76 7.15 -13.89
C LEU A 186 3.99 6.98 -12.58
N VAL A 187 3.01 6.07 -12.51
CA VAL A 187 2.24 5.82 -11.29
C VAL A 187 3.12 5.26 -10.16
N ALA A 188 3.96 4.27 -10.45
CA ALA A 188 4.83 3.61 -9.47
C ALA A 188 5.80 4.57 -8.78
N PHE A 189 6.21 5.63 -9.46
CA PHE A 189 7.16 6.62 -8.94
C PHE A 189 6.51 7.96 -8.56
N LEU A 190 5.18 8.03 -8.49
CA LEU A 190 4.49 9.15 -7.84
C LEU A 190 4.67 9.06 -6.32
N PRO A 191 5.24 10.08 -5.65
CA PRO A 191 5.41 10.05 -4.19
C PRO A 191 4.08 9.86 -3.46
N GLN A 192 3.00 10.51 -3.92
CA GLN A 192 1.66 10.37 -3.35
C GLN A 192 1.15 8.93 -3.42
N PHE A 193 1.42 8.22 -4.53
CA PHE A 193 0.99 6.83 -4.68
C PHE A 193 1.71 5.92 -3.67
N ASN A 194 3.02 6.09 -3.51
CA ASN A 194 3.81 5.32 -2.54
C ASN A 194 3.39 5.63 -1.11
N PHE A 195 3.25 6.91 -0.72
CA PHE A 195 2.88 7.29 0.64
C PHE A 195 1.49 6.75 1.04
N LEU A 196 0.51 6.86 0.14
CA LEU A 196 -0.85 6.36 0.38
C LEU A 196 -0.86 4.82 0.51
N HIS A 197 -0.18 4.10 -0.38
CA HIS A 197 -0.11 2.63 -0.34
C HIS A 197 0.85 2.09 0.72
N ALA A 198 1.60 2.95 1.40
CA ALA A 198 2.42 2.61 2.57
C ALA A 198 1.65 2.79 3.90
N SER A 199 0.43 3.32 3.86
CA SER A 199 -0.37 3.68 5.04
C SER A 199 -1.61 2.77 5.17
N ILE A 200 -2.18 2.70 6.37
CA ILE A 200 -3.46 1.99 6.61
C ILE A 200 -4.60 2.90 6.18
N SER A 201 -5.23 2.59 5.05
CA SER A 201 -6.36 3.35 4.50
C SER A 201 -7.21 2.48 3.58
N ASN A 202 -8.50 2.82 3.45
CA ASN A 202 -9.40 2.21 2.46
C ASN A 202 -9.10 2.65 1.01
N ASP A 203 -8.40 3.78 0.81
CA ASP A 203 -8.07 4.32 -0.51
C ASP A 203 -7.28 3.34 -1.41
N PRO A 204 -6.20 2.67 -0.96
CA PRO A 204 -5.52 1.63 -1.73
C PRO A 204 -6.44 0.57 -2.34
N LEU A 205 -7.48 0.14 -1.60
CA LEU A 205 -8.43 -0.84 -2.10
C LEU A 205 -9.37 -0.22 -3.14
N ILE A 206 -9.85 1.00 -2.89
CA ILE A 206 -10.71 1.73 -3.83
C ILE A 206 -9.99 1.98 -5.16
N ILE A 207 -8.70 2.32 -5.11
CA ILE A 207 -7.89 2.55 -6.31
C ILE A 207 -7.64 1.26 -7.09
N PHE A 208 -7.53 0.13 -6.40
CA PHE A 208 -7.25 -1.17 -7.01
C PHE A 208 -8.46 -1.76 -7.77
N LEU A 209 -9.68 -1.57 -7.23
CA LEU A 209 -10.93 -2.12 -7.77
C LEU A 209 -11.44 -1.35 -9.00
#